data_AF-A9D0N9-F1
#
_entry.id   AF-A9D0N9-F1
#
_cell.length_a   1.000
_cell.length_b   1.000
_cell.length_c   1.000
_cell.angle_alpha   90.00
_cell.angle_beta   90.00
_cell.angle_gamma   90.00
#
_symmetry.space_group_name_H-M   'P 1'
#
loop_
_entity.id
_entity.type
_entity.pdbx_description
1 polymer ?
#
loop_
_entity_poly.entity_id
_entity_poly.type
_entity_poly.pdbx_seq_one_letter_code
_entity_poly.pdbx_strand_id
1 'polypeptide(L)'
;MNKKINQENNFYYMTFALIGLLVTSSLVEVMPSGILEYVLEGVIVLTFLVCILSLRFDRRWKRFMQMLALCWVLASILRQALGIQEIDLLVLLIMFAFFWGTFRSISRQILFTGTVDSNKVVGSVALFLLMGLMWTIAYLMVMEFAPYSFTGISQMS
;
A
#
# COMPACT_ATOMS: atom_id res chain seq x y z
N MET A 1 -13.06 -28.44 -10.16
CA MET A 1 -13.64 -27.99 -8.87
C MET A 1 -13.30 -26.52 -8.67
N ASN A 2 -14.11 -25.63 -9.25
CA ASN A 2 -13.81 -24.21 -9.38
C ASN A 2 -14.27 -23.50 -8.09
N LYS A 3 -13.37 -23.34 -7.11
CA LYS A 3 -13.64 -22.56 -5.90
C LYS A 3 -13.84 -21.09 -6.32
N LYS A 4 -15.09 -20.69 -6.56
CA LYS A 4 -15.48 -19.28 -6.61
C LYS A 4 -14.93 -18.64 -5.35
N ILE A 5 -14.17 -17.55 -5.51
CA ILE A 5 -13.64 -16.71 -4.45
C ILE A 5 -14.77 -16.50 -3.43
N ASN A 6 -14.67 -17.16 -2.27
CA ASN A 6 -15.76 -17.18 -1.30
C ASN A 6 -15.87 -15.80 -0.67
N GLN A 7 -17.08 -15.24 -0.66
CA GLN A 7 -17.39 -13.83 -0.31
C GLN A 7 -17.08 -13.44 1.15
N GLU A 8 -16.56 -14.37 1.95
CA GLU A 8 -16.24 -14.24 3.37
C GLU A 8 -14.76 -14.00 3.69
N ASN A 9 -13.80 -14.28 2.79
CA ASN A 9 -12.36 -14.22 3.13
C ASN A 9 -11.61 -13.00 2.58
N ASN A 10 -12.34 -11.96 2.18
CA ASN A 10 -11.75 -10.80 1.53
C ASN A 10 -10.65 -10.14 2.38
N PHE A 11 -10.83 -9.96 3.69
CA PHE A 11 -9.81 -9.31 4.53
C PHE A 11 -8.56 -10.17 4.72
N TYR A 12 -8.65 -11.50 4.62
CA TYR A 12 -7.48 -12.37 4.65
C TYR A 12 -6.55 -12.08 3.47
N TYR A 13 -7.08 -12.05 2.24
CA TYR A 13 -6.27 -11.77 1.05
C TYR A 13 -5.55 -10.42 1.14
N MET A 14 -6.27 -9.40 1.61
CA MET A 14 -5.70 -8.08 1.84
C MET A 14 -4.57 -8.09 2.88
N THR A 15 -4.78 -8.75 4.02
CA THR A 15 -3.77 -8.84 5.08
C THR A 15 -2.52 -9.53 4.57
N PHE A 16 -2.66 -10.65 3.86
CA PHE A 16 -1.53 -11.34 3.25
C PHE A 16 -0.80 -10.48 2.20
N ALA A 17 -1.52 -9.71 1.40
CA ALA A 17 -0.90 -8.79 0.45
C ALA A 17 -0.10 -7.69 1.16
N LEU A 18 -0.62 -7.12 2.24
CA LEU A 18 0.09 -6.11 3.04
C LEU A 18 1.34 -6.68 3.72
N ILE A 19 1.24 -7.88 4.31
CA ILE A 19 2.41 -8.57 4.88
C ILE A 19 3.44 -8.84 3.79
N GLY A 20 3.01 -9.34 2.63
CA GLY A 20 3.88 -9.57 1.48
C GLY A 20 4.60 -8.29 1.06
N LEU A 21 3.88 -7.16 0.97
CA LEU A 21 4.46 -5.85 0.66
C LEU A 21 5.54 -5.45 1.66
N LEU A 22 5.27 -5.57 2.96
CA LEU A 22 6.23 -5.21 4.02
C LEU A 22 7.47 -6.10 4.01
N VAL A 23 7.30 -7.40 3.76
CA VAL A 23 8.42 -8.35 3.65
C VAL A 23 9.24 -8.06 2.40
N THR A 24 8.60 -7.82 1.25
CA THR A 24 9.31 -7.46 0.02
C THR A 24 10.06 -6.15 0.17
N SER A 25 9.49 -5.13 0.82
CA SER A 25 10.18 -3.85 1.03
C SER A 25 11.45 -4.01 1.87
N SER A 26 11.40 -4.80 2.94
CA SER A 26 12.57 -5.09 3.76
C SER A 26 13.62 -5.93 3.02
N LEU A 27 13.20 -6.81 2.10
CA LEU A 27 14.12 -7.63 1.31
C LEU A 27 14.91 -6.79 0.29
N VAL A 28 14.27 -5.78 -0.32
CA VAL A 28 14.94 -4.88 -1.28
C VAL A 28 16.05 -4.08 -0.60
N GLU A 29 15.87 -3.65 0.65
CA GLU A 29 16.87 -2.88 1.40
C GLU A 29 18.17 -3.65 1.65
N VAL A 30 18.09 -4.97 1.83
CA VAL A 30 19.24 -5.82 2.16
C VAL A 30 19.99 -6.33 0.91
N MET A 31 19.39 -6.22 -0.29
CA MET A 31 19.96 -6.76 -1.52
C MET A 31 20.21 -5.69 -2.59
N PRO A 32 21.48 -5.45 -3.01
CA PRO A 32 21.85 -4.34 -3.90
C PRO A 32 21.54 -4.58 -5.40
N SER A 33 20.52 -5.36 -5.74
CA SER A 33 20.20 -5.70 -7.14
C SER A 33 18.95 -4.97 -7.63
N GLY A 34 19.08 -4.15 -8.69
CA GLY A 34 17.96 -3.37 -9.26
C GLY A 34 16.75 -4.18 -9.74
N ILE A 35 16.87 -5.51 -9.94
CA ILE A 35 15.73 -6.39 -10.24
C ILE A 35 14.71 -6.38 -9.10
N LEU A 36 15.16 -6.28 -7.85
CA LEU A 36 14.28 -6.28 -6.67
C LEU A 36 13.42 -5.02 -6.59
N GLU A 37 13.87 -3.88 -7.10
CA GLU A 37 13.06 -2.66 -7.17
C GLU A 37 11.83 -2.86 -8.08
N TYR A 38 12.02 -3.47 -9.26
CA TYR A 38 10.90 -3.84 -10.14
C TYR A 38 9.96 -4.86 -9.49
N VAL A 39 10.51 -5.81 -8.72
CA VAL A 39 9.70 -6.77 -7.98
C VAL A 39 8.85 -6.06 -6.92
N LEU A 40 9.43 -5.12 -6.17
CA LEU A 40 8.72 -4.33 -5.16
C LEU A 40 7.58 -3.52 -5.79
N GLU A 41 7.83 -2.83 -6.91
CA GLU A 41 6.78 -2.13 -7.64
C GLU A 41 5.65 -3.09 -8.07
N GLY A 42 6.00 -4.27 -8.56
CA GLY A 42 5.04 -5.33 -8.88
C GLY A 42 4.20 -5.77 -7.67
N VAL A 43 4.81 -5.92 -6.50
CA VAL A 43 4.10 -6.26 -5.25
C VAL A 43 3.20 -5.11 -4.79
N ILE A 44 3.59 -3.85 -4.96
CA ILE A 44 2.73 -2.69 -4.68
C ILE A 44 1.49 -2.72 -5.57
N VAL A 45 1.66 -2.91 -6.88
CA VAL A 45 0.54 -3.00 -7.84
C VAL A 45 -0.39 -4.17 -7.49
N LEU A 46 0.17 -5.33 -7.17
CA LEU A 46 -0.59 -6.48 -6.70
C LEU A 46 -1.39 -6.14 -5.45
N THR A 47 -0.77 -5.45 -4.49
CA THR A 47 -1.41 -5.04 -3.23
C THR A 47 -2.57 -4.09 -3.49
N PHE A 48 -2.40 -3.10 -4.37
CA PHE A 48 -3.49 -2.21 -4.76
C PHE A 48 -4.65 -2.97 -5.41
N LEU A 49 -4.35 -3.90 -6.31
CA LEU A 49 -5.34 -4.73 -6.99
C LEU A 49 -6.11 -5.59 -5.99
N VAL A 50 -5.40 -6.26 -5.07
CA VAL A 50 -6.02 -7.03 -3.98
C VAL A 50 -6.89 -6.13 -3.11
N CYS A 51 -6.45 -4.92 -2.77
CA CYS A 51 -7.26 -3.97 -1.99
C CYS A 51 -8.58 -3.60 -2.71
N ILE A 52 -8.51 -3.32 -4.02
CA ILE A 52 -9.67 -2.96 -4.85
C ILE A 52 -10.66 -4.12 -5.04
N LEU A 53 -10.16 -5.35 -5.13
CA LEU A 53 -10.99 -6.55 -5.29
C LEU A 53 -11.56 -7.05 -3.96
N SER A 54 -10.77 -6.99 -2.89
CA SER A 54 -11.13 -7.45 -1.56
C SER A 54 -12.20 -6.55 -0.93
N LEU A 55 -12.03 -5.23 -1.01
CA LEU A 55 -12.91 -4.31 -0.33
C LEU A 55 -14.21 -4.07 -1.08
N ARG A 56 -15.31 -4.09 -0.32
CA ARG A 56 -16.63 -3.70 -0.80
C ARG A 56 -16.76 -2.18 -0.83
N PHE A 57 -16.19 -1.59 -1.87
CA PHE A 57 -16.34 -0.17 -2.16
C PHE A 57 -17.62 0.11 -2.94
N ASP A 58 -18.26 1.25 -2.66
CA ASP A 58 -19.31 1.79 -3.54
C ASP A 58 -18.75 2.10 -4.92
N ARG A 59 -19.60 2.04 -5.95
CA ARG A 59 -19.17 2.14 -7.36
C ARG A 59 -18.43 3.45 -7.69
N ARG A 60 -18.75 4.55 -7.01
CA ARG A 60 -18.03 5.83 -7.17
C ARG A 60 -16.67 5.80 -6.47
N TRP A 61 -16.60 5.27 -5.25
CA TRP A 61 -15.36 5.18 -4.47
C TRP A 61 -14.37 4.19 -5.09
N LYS A 62 -14.86 3.05 -5.59
CA LYS A 62 -14.05 2.07 -6.32
C LYS A 62 -13.37 2.69 -7.55
N ARG A 63 -14.11 3.48 -8.33
CA ARG A 63 -13.56 4.19 -9.49
C ARG A 63 -12.48 5.19 -9.07
N PHE A 64 -12.68 5.94 -7.99
CA PHE A 64 -11.67 6.85 -7.45
C PHE A 64 -10.38 6.11 -7.05
N MET A 65 -10.49 4.98 -6.33
CA MET A 65 -9.34 4.14 -5.97
C MET A 65 -8.64 3.53 -7.19
N GLN A 66 -9.39 3.10 -8.21
CA GLN A 66 -8.81 2.59 -9.46
C GLN A 66 -8.06 3.66 -10.24
N MET A 67 -8.59 4.90 -10.29
CA MET A 67 -7.89 6.02 -10.91
C MET A 67 -6.60 6.34 -10.17
N LEU A 68 -6.61 6.36 -8.82
CA LEU A 68 -5.39 6.55 -8.03
C LEU A 68 -4.34 5.47 -8.30
N ALA A 69 -4.75 4.18 -8.31
CA ALA A 69 -3.84 3.09 -8.61
C ALA A 69 -3.25 3.18 -10.03
N LEU A 70 -4.07 3.56 -11.02
CA LEU A 70 -3.60 3.77 -12.39
C LEU A 70 -2.63 4.95 -12.49
N CYS A 71 -2.95 6.08 -11.85
CA CYS A 71 -2.06 7.24 -11.77
C CYS A 71 -0.73 6.88 -11.10
N TRP A 72 -0.77 6.05 -10.06
CA TRP A 72 0.44 5.58 -9.40
C TRP A 72 1.33 4.77 -10.35
N VAL A 73 0.75 3.82 -11.09
CA VAL A 73 1.51 3.02 -12.09
C VAL A 73 2.12 3.91 -13.16
N LEU A 74 1.35 4.87 -13.70
CA LEU A 74 1.85 5.81 -14.70
C LEU A 74 2.97 6.69 -14.14
N ALA A 75 2.83 7.18 -12.91
CA ALA A 75 3.86 7.97 -12.25
C ALA A 75 5.13 7.15 -12.00
N SER A 76 5.00 5.88 -11.60
CA SER A 76 6.15 4.98 -11.38
C SER A 76 6.93 4.70 -12.68
N ILE A 77 6.22 4.44 -13.78
CA ILE A 77 6.85 4.26 -15.10
C ILE A 77 7.53 5.56 -15.56
N LEU A 78 6.86 6.70 -15.37
CA LEU A 78 7.40 8.01 -15.77
C LEU A 78 8.65 8.37 -14.95
N ARG A 79 8.64 8.06 -13.64
CA ARG A 79 9.80 8.21 -12.76
C ARG A 79 11.00 7.47 -13.33
N GLN A 80 10.84 6.19 -13.68
CA GLN A 80 11.94 5.40 -14.22
C GLN A 80 12.43 5.91 -15.58
N ALA A 81 11.54 6.45 -16.41
CA ALA A 81 11.90 6.98 -17.72
C ALA A 81 12.61 8.34 -17.66
N LEU A 82 12.21 9.22 -16.74
CA LEU A 82 12.70 10.60 -16.66
C LEU A 82 13.78 10.81 -15.58
N GLY A 83 13.86 9.96 -14.55
CA GLY A 83 14.83 10.05 -13.46
C GLY A 83 14.72 11.33 -12.63
N ILE A 84 13.55 11.98 -12.62
CA ILE A 84 13.32 13.25 -11.90
C ILE A 84 12.91 12.95 -10.46
N GLN A 85 13.67 13.46 -9.49
CA GLN A 85 13.41 13.31 -8.04
C GLN A 85 12.02 13.82 -7.61
N GLU A 86 11.54 14.91 -8.21
CA GLU A 86 10.19 15.45 -7.91
C GLU A 86 9.05 14.43 -8.17
N ILE A 87 9.28 13.44 -9.03
CA ILE A 87 8.30 12.38 -9.30
C ILE A 87 8.22 11.39 -8.14
N ASP A 88 9.30 11.18 -7.38
CA ASP A 88 9.30 10.32 -6.19
C ASP A 88 8.29 10.80 -5.16
N LEU A 89 8.30 12.11 -4.85
CA LEU A 89 7.33 12.71 -3.96
C LEU A 89 5.88 12.49 -4.44
N LEU A 90 5.64 12.64 -5.75
CA LEU A 90 4.31 12.44 -6.34
C LEU A 90 3.86 10.98 -6.24
N VAL A 91 4.75 10.01 -6.52
CA VAL A 91 4.49 8.58 -6.35
C VAL A 91 4.13 8.25 -4.90
N LEU A 92 4.90 8.82 -3.95
CA LEU A 92 4.68 8.66 -2.51
C LEU A 92 3.33 9.23 -2.07
N LEU A 93 2.97 10.42 -2.56
CA LEU A 93 1.72 11.10 -2.23
C LEU A 93 0.50 10.35 -2.77
N ILE A 94 0.57 9.83 -4.00
CA ILE A 94 -0.50 8.99 -4.56
C ILE A 94 -0.65 7.70 -3.75
N MET A 95 0.47 7.06 -3.39
CA MET A 95 0.47 5.85 -2.56
C MET A 95 -0.17 6.09 -1.19
N PHE A 96 0.20 7.20 -0.54
CA PHE A 96 -0.40 7.63 0.72
C PHE A 96 -1.91 7.85 0.59
N ALA A 97 -2.35 8.58 -0.45
CA ALA A 97 -3.77 8.83 -0.71
C ALA A 97 -4.55 7.53 -0.94
N PHE A 98 -3.97 6.56 -1.65
CA PHE A 98 -4.57 5.25 -1.87
C PHE A 98 -4.73 4.47 -0.55
N PHE A 99 -3.67 4.39 0.26
CA PHE A 99 -3.74 3.68 1.54
C PHE A 99 -4.64 4.37 2.55
N TRP A 100 -4.67 5.71 2.57
CA TRP A 100 -5.64 6.48 3.36
C TRP A 100 -7.08 6.15 2.97
N GLY A 101 -7.38 6.13 1.66
CA GLY A 101 -8.70 5.77 1.15
C GLY A 101 -9.11 4.33 1.48
N THR A 102 -8.13 3.43 1.46
CA THR A 102 -8.27 2.02 1.86
C THR A 102 -8.55 1.89 3.35
N PHE A 103 -7.76 2.55 4.20
CA PHE A 103 -7.93 2.61 5.65
C PHE A 103 -9.32 3.12 6.03
N ARG A 104 -9.77 4.23 5.43
CA ARG A 104 -11.11 4.78 5.66
C ARG A 104 -12.22 3.79 5.34
N SER A 105 -12.06 2.98 4.28
CA SER A 105 -13.07 1.99 3.91
C SER A 105 -13.09 0.81 4.87
N ILE A 106 -11.92 0.30 5.25
CA ILE A 106 -11.84 -0.83 6.19
C ILE A 106 -12.33 -0.40 7.57
N SER A 107 -11.93 0.79 8.05
CA SER A 107 -12.35 1.29 9.35
C SER A 107 -13.87 1.40 9.41
N ARG A 108 -14.51 1.88 8.32
CA ARG A 108 -15.97 1.89 8.18
C ARG A 108 -16.59 0.49 8.21
N GLN A 109 -15.97 -0.48 7.54
CA GLN A 109 -16.47 -1.85 7.45
C GLN A 109 -16.27 -2.66 8.74
N ILE A 110 -15.24 -2.37 9.54
CA ILE A 110 -14.88 -3.17 10.71
C ILE A 110 -15.32 -2.51 12.02
N LEU A 111 -15.04 -1.22 12.20
CA LEU A 111 -15.31 -0.52 13.46
C LEU A 111 -16.79 -0.12 13.62
N PHE A 112 -17.52 0.04 12.51
CA PHE A 112 -18.90 0.54 12.51
C PHE A 112 -19.94 -0.50 12.08
N THR A 113 -19.57 -1.77 11.94
CA THR A 113 -20.53 -2.85 11.64
C THR A 113 -20.57 -3.84 12.81
N GLY A 114 -21.75 -4.40 13.11
CA GLY A 114 -22.06 -5.15 14.34
C GLY A 114 -21.22 -6.41 14.61
N THR A 115 -21.80 -7.61 14.48
CA THR A 115 -21.24 -8.88 15.01
C THR A 115 -19.77 -9.11 14.64
N VAL A 116 -18.95 -9.49 15.63
CA VAL A 116 -17.52 -9.76 15.44
C VAL A 116 -17.34 -11.18 14.92
N ASP A 117 -16.93 -11.30 13.66
CA ASP A 117 -16.56 -12.58 13.03
C ASP A 117 -15.03 -12.65 12.80
N SER A 118 -14.48 -13.84 12.55
CA SER A 118 -13.03 -14.04 12.32
C SER A 118 -12.47 -13.13 11.21
N ASN A 119 -13.27 -12.84 10.18
CA ASN A 119 -12.89 -11.95 9.09
C ASN A 119 -12.68 -10.49 9.55
N LYS A 120 -13.43 -10.03 10.57
CA LYS A 120 -13.22 -8.71 11.18
C LYS A 120 -11.98 -8.66 12.05
N VAL A 121 -11.67 -9.74 12.77
CA VAL A 121 -10.42 -9.84 13.54
C VAL A 121 -9.22 -9.68 12.61
N VAL A 122 -9.20 -10.40 11.50
CA VAL A 122 -8.13 -10.30 10.50
C VAL A 122 -8.12 -8.95 9.80
N GLY A 123 -9.29 -8.38 9.49
CA GLY A 123 -9.35 -7.03 8.95
C GLY A 123 -8.86 -5.94 9.93
N SER A 124 -8.99 -6.13 11.25
CA SER A 124 -8.37 -5.24 12.26
C SER A 124 -6.84 -5.34 12.21
N VAL A 125 -6.29 -6.52 11.95
CA VAL A 125 -4.85 -6.69 11.68
C VAL A 125 -4.46 -5.92 10.42
N ALA A 126 -5.23 -6.03 9.33
CA ALA A 126 -4.99 -5.22 8.13
C ALA A 126 -5.03 -3.71 8.40
N LEU A 127 -5.97 -3.23 9.24
CA LEU A 127 -6.02 -1.83 9.65
C LEU A 127 -4.76 -1.39 10.38
N PHE A 128 -4.27 -2.21 11.29
CA PHE A 128 -3.04 -1.93 12.02
C PHE A 128 -1.82 -1.89 11.09
N LEU A 129 -1.70 -2.85 10.17
CA LEU A 129 -0.64 -2.88 9.16
C LEU A 129 -0.71 -1.67 8.23
N LEU A 130 -1.90 -1.28 7.78
CA LEU A 130 -2.10 -0.08 6.97
C LEU A 130 -1.70 1.19 7.71
N MET A 131 -2.04 1.30 8.99
CA MET A 131 -1.62 2.44 9.80
C MET A 131 -0.09 2.53 9.89
N GLY A 132 0.58 1.41 10.17
CA GLY A 132 2.04 1.34 10.17
C GLY A 132 2.65 1.71 8.83
N LEU A 133 2.09 1.19 7.72
CA LEU A 133 2.56 1.51 6.37
C LEU A 133 2.37 2.99 6.03
N MET A 134 1.22 3.58 6.38
CA MET A 134 0.98 5.01 6.20
C MET A 134 1.94 5.86 7.03
N TRP A 135 2.28 5.41 8.25
CA TRP A 135 3.29 6.05 9.07
C TRP A 135 4.66 6.01 8.38
N THR A 136 5.11 4.84 7.90
CA THR A 136 6.34 4.72 7.11
C THR A 136 6.37 5.65 5.91
N ILE A 137 5.28 5.71 5.16
CA ILE A 137 5.15 6.60 3.99
C ILE A 137 5.23 8.08 4.40
N ALA A 138 4.65 8.46 5.53
CA ALA A 138 4.78 9.82 6.05
C ALA A 138 6.24 10.17 6.40
N TYR A 139 7.00 9.24 7.00
CA TYR A 139 8.44 9.45 7.24
C TYR A 139 9.22 9.60 5.94
N LEU A 140 8.95 8.74 4.95
CA LEU A 140 9.58 8.84 3.62
C LEU A 140 9.27 10.21 2.98
N MET A 141 8.04 10.72 3.09
CA MET A 141 7.69 12.05 2.58
C MET A 141 8.49 13.16 3.29
N VAL A 142 8.64 13.08 4.61
CA VAL A 142 9.44 14.06 5.37
C VAL A 142 10.91 14.02 4.96
N MET A 143 11.47 12.83 4.72
CA MET A 143 12.84 12.68 4.23
C MET A 143 13.03 13.27 2.83
N GLU A 144 12.04 13.11 1.96
CA GLU A 144 12.09 13.69 0.61
C GLU A 144 12.09 15.23 0.65
N PHE A 145 11.29 15.84 1.53
CA PHE A 145 11.25 17.30 1.69
C PHE A 145 12.45 17.86 2.45
N ALA A 146 12.95 17.13 3.45
CA ALA A 146 14.00 17.57 4.35
C ALA A 146 14.96 16.40 4.62
N PRO A 147 15.94 16.13 3.73
CA PRO A 147 16.82 14.97 3.84
C PRO A 147 17.68 14.96 5.12
N TYR A 148 17.88 16.11 5.77
CA TYR A 148 18.61 16.25 7.04
C TYR A 148 17.70 16.33 8.27
N SER A 149 16.39 16.07 8.13
CA SER A 149 15.43 16.11 9.24
C SER A 149 15.69 15.05 10.30
N PHE A 150 16.30 13.91 9.92
CA PHE A 150 16.70 12.85 10.83
C PHE A 150 18.21 12.83 11.03
N THR A 151 18.66 13.43 12.12
CA THR A 151 20.07 13.36 12.55
C THR A 151 20.35 11.95 13.12
N GLY A 152 21.29 11.22 12.52
CA GLY A 152 21.68 9.86 12.94
C GLY A 152 21.47 8.75 11.90
N ILE A 153 20.75 8.99 10.81
CA ILE A 153 20.61 8.05 9.68
C ILE A 153 21.82 8.15 8.72
N SER A 154 22.47 9.32 8.65
CA SER A 154 23.64 9.58 7.80
C SER A 154 24.96 8.90 8.24
N GLN A 155 24.95 8.11 9.32
CA GLN A 155 26.13 7.33 9.76
C GLN A 155 26.16 5.89 9.25
N MET A 156 25.17 5.49 8.43
CA MET A 156 25.13 4.19 7.77
C MET A 156 25.21 4.38 6.25
N SER A 157 26.33 4.87 5.75
CA SER A 157 26.73 4.79 4.34
C SER A 157 28.08 4.10 4.24
#